data_AF-A0AAD4VIQ4-F1
#
_entry.id   AF-A0AAD4VIQ4-F1
#
_cell.length_a   1.000
_cell.length_b   1.000
_cell.length_c   1.000
_cell.angle_alpha   90.00
_cell.angle_beta   90.00
_cell.angle_gamma   90.00
#
_symmetry.space_group_name_H-M   'P 1'
#
loop_
_entity.id
_entity.type
_entity.pdbx_description
1 polymer ?
#
loop_
_entity_poly.entity_id
_entity_poly.type
_entity_poly.pdbx_seq_one_letter_code
_entity_poly.pdbx_strand_id
1 'polypeptide(L)'
;MKEHKWRYMTSFLQQTNIPQESKECLERCVDAIYELCGEARQCYSETIKYNENELAKIMLLDGCFILELFVRCHANVEVNEDGQPDPVRKSAWMITALQHDLGLLENQIPFFILVRLYEIVKPRATKNYSVASLALKFFDPLSRKPRPEEKDQLGVNLYQLIKHIL
;
A
#
# COMPACT_ATOMS: atom_id res chain seq x y z
N MET A 1 -1.90 -10.95 -7.28
CA MET A 1 -1.93 -9.55 -6.78
C MET A 1 -3.25 -9.18 -6.09
N LYS A 2 -4.43 -9.35 -6.70
CA LYS A 2 -5.73 -9.01 -6.07
C LYS A 2 -5.96 -9.66 -4.70
N GLU A 3 -5.68 -10.96 -4.56
CA GLU A 3 -5.84 -11.68 -3.28
C GLU A 3 -4.93 -11.13 -2.17
N HIS A 4 -3.69 -10.75 -2.51
CA HIS A 4 -2.77 -10.15 -1.55
C HIS A 4 -3.25 -8.76 -1.10
N LYS A 5 -3.86 -7.97 -1.99
CA LYS A 5 -4.48 -6.67 -1.62
C LYS A 5 -5.59 -6.87 -0.59
N TRP A 6 -6.47 -7.84 -0.81
CA TRP A 6 -7.53 -8.18 0.15
C TRP A 6 -6.97 -8.61 1.50
N ARG A 7 -5.96 -9.47 1.52
CA ARG A 7 -5.32 -9.89 2.78
C ARG A 7 -4.70 -8.72 3.54
N TYR A 8 -3.96 -7.87 2.84
CA TYR A 8 -3.36 -6.66 3.42
C TYR A 8 -4.42 -5.70 3.96
N MET A 9 -5.49 -5.46 3.21
CA MET A 9 -6.61 -4.63 3.68
C MET A 9 -7.25 -5.21 4.94
N THR A 10 -7.50 -6.52 4.95
CA THR A 10 -8.04 -7.20 6.13
C THR A 10 -7.13 -7.02 7.35
N SER A 11 -5.81 -7.25 7.19
CA SER A 11 -4.83 -7.00 8.25
C SER A 11 -4.81 -5.56 8.73
N PHE A 12 -4.93 -4.61 7.81
CA PHE A 12 -4.91 -3.18 8.13
C PHE A 12 -6.14 -2.76 8.96
N LEU A 13 -7.31 -3.28 8.60
CA LEU A 13 -8.59 -2.94 9.21
C LEU A 13 -8.85 -3.74 10.50
N GLN A 14 -8.31 -4.97 10.63
CA GLN A 14 -8.43 -5.82 11.80
C GLN A 14 -7.41 -5.43 12.89
N GLN A 15 -7.53 -4.19 13.38
CA GLN A 15 -6.64 -3.71 14.45
C GLN A 15 -6.98 -4.28 15.83
N THR A 16 -8.18 -4.81 16.01
CA THR A 16 -8.62 -5.38 17.28
C THR A 16 -9.28 -6.73 17.05
N ASN A 17 -9.20 -7.61 18.07
CA ASN A 17 -9.88 -8.90 18.05
C ASN A 17 -11.41 -8.77 18.28
N ILE A 18 -11.96 -7.55 18.18
CA ILE A 18 -13.37 -7.25 18.39
C ILE A 18 -14.02 -7.03 17.02
N PRO A 19 -14.86 -7.97 16.54
CA PRO A 19 -15.44 -7.90 15.20
C PRO A 19 -16.26 -6.63 14.95
N GLN A 20 -16.95 -6.15 15.99
CA GLN A 20 -17.79 -4.96 15.91
C GLN A 20 -16.98 -3.69 15.64
N GLU A 21 -15.85 -3.50 16.34
CA GLU A 21 -14.97 -2.35 16.13
C GLU A 21 -14.32 -2.38 14.74
N SER A 22 -13.93 -3.58 14.26
CA SER A 22 -13.40 -3.75 12.91
C SER A 22 -14.43 -3.39 11.84
N LYS A 23 -15.69 -3.75 12.06
CA LYS A 23 -16.81 -3.40 11.16
C LYS A 23 -17.07 -1.90 11.15
N GLU A 24 -17.16 -1.27 12.33
CA GLU A 24 -17.35 0.18 12.45
C GLU A 24 -16.17 0.96 11.82
N CYS A 25 -14.95 0.46 11.97
CA CYS A 25 -13.76 1.02 11.32
C CYS A 25 -13.87 0.98 9.80
N LEU A 26 -14.30 -0.17 9.24
CA LEU A 26 -14.52 -0.32 7.81
C LEU A 26 -15.61 0.64 7.31
N GLU A 27 -16.75 0.73 7.99
CA GLU A 27 -17.85 1.65 7.63
C GLU A 27 -17.37 3.10 7.61
N ARG A 28 -16.63 3.54 8.65
CA ARG A 28 -16.02 4.87 8.70
C ARG A 28 -15.04 5.12 7.55
N CYS A 29 -14.27 4.11 7.15
CA CYS A 29 -13.37 4.23 6.00
C CYS A 29 -14.15 4.38 4.69
N VAL A 30 -15.19 3.56 4.49
CA VAL A 30 -16.04 3.61 3.29
C VAL A 30 -16.68 5.00 3.16
N ASP A 31 -17.29 5.51 4.23
CA ASP A 31 -17.94 6.82 4.23
C ASP A 31 -16.95 7.94 3.91
N ALA A 32 -15.79 7.94 4.57
CA ALA A 32 -14.78 8.97 4.35
C ALA A 32 -14.22 8.97 2.92
N ILE A 33 -14.04 7.79 2.31
CA ILE A 33 -13.60 7.71 0.91
C ILE A 33 -14.70 8.15 -0.04
N TYR A 34 -15.95 7.76 0.24
CA TYR A 34 -17.09 8.15 -0.59
C TYR A 34 -17.25 9.67 -0.65
N GLU A 35 -17.10 10.36 0.49
CA GLU A 35 -17.10 11.83 0.56
C GLU A 35 -15.97 12.46 -0.28
N LEU A 36 -14.80 11.81 -0.30
CA LEU A 36 -13.61 12.29 -1.01
C LEU A 36 -13.57 11.93 -2.49
N CYS A 37 -14.45 11.05 -2.99
CA CYS A 37 -14.45 10.62 -4.39
C CYS A 37 -14.52 11.78 -5.38
N GLY A 38 -15.27 12.84 -5.05
CA GLY A 38 -15.40 14.03 -5.90
C GLY A 38 -14.07 14.77 -6.08
N GLU A 39 -13.39 15.05 -4.96
CA GLU A 39 -12.06 15.69 -4.96
C GLU A 39 -11.01 14.79 -5.60
N ALA A 40 -11.06 13.49 -5.30
CA ALA A 40 -10.12 12.52 -5.85
C ALA A 40 -10.21 12.42 -7.37
N ARG A 41 -11.41 12.54 -7.96
CA ARG A 41 -11.58 12.61 -9.42
C ARG A 41 -10.90 13.82 -10.03
N GLN A 42 -10.86 14.96 -9.34
CA GLN A 42 -10.22 16.18 -9.83
C GLN A 42 -8.69 16.08 -9.88
N CYS A 43 -8.10 15.07 -9.22
CA CYS A 43 -6.67 14.80 -9.29
C CYS A 43 -6.24 14.12 -10.61
N TYR A 44 -7.18 13.60 -11.40
CA TYR A 44 -6.89 12.92 -12.65
C TYR A 44 -7.24 13.80 -13.84
N SER A 45 -6.32 13.89 -14.81
CA SER A 45 -6.55 14.62 -16.06
C SER A 45 -7.55 13.91 -16.97
N GLU A 46 -7.67 12.59 -16.83
CA GLU A 46 -8.59 11.76 -17.59
C GLU A 46 -9.92 11.55 -16.87
N THR A 47 -11.00 11.42 -17.65
CA THR A 47 -12.30 11.10 -17.10
C THR A 47 -12.33 9.67 -16.57
N ILE A 48 -12.45 9.54 -15.26
CA ILE A 48 -12.66 8.25 -14.60
C ILE A 48 -14.06 7.72 -14.94
N LYS A 49 -14.13 6.53 -15.54
CA LYS A 49 -15.39 5.90 -15.97
C LYS A 49 -16.16 5.22 -14.84
N TYR A 50 -15.55 5.07 -13.67
CA TYR A 50 -16.15 4.44 -12.49
C TYR A 50 -17.14 5.37 -11.80
N ASN A 51 -18.28 4.83 -11.38
CA ASN A 51 -19.18 5.55 -10.49
C ASN A 51 -18.56 5.74 -9.09
N GLU A 52 -19.18 6.54 -8.24
CA GLU A 52 -18.65 6.92 -6.92
C GLU A 52 -18.42 5.69 -6.04
N ASN A 53 -19.33 4.72 -6.08
CA ASN A 53 -19.22 3.48 -5.31
C ASN A 53 -18.08 2.59 -5.79
N GLU A 54 -17.90 2.47 -7.10
CA GLU A 54 -16.81 1.71 -7.70
C GLU A 54 -15.45 2.36 -7.40
N LEU A 55 -15.37 3.67 -7.56
CA LEU A 55 -14.17 4.43 -7.26
C LEU A 55 -13.80 4.33 -5.77
N ALA A 56 -14.78 4.47 -4.89
CA ALA A 56 -14.56 4.33 -3.44
C ALA A 56 -14.03 2.94 -3.08
N LYS A 57 -14.60 1.87 -3.66
CA LYS A 57 -14.13 0.50 -3.45
C LYS A 57 -12.68 0.30 -3.91
N ILE A 58 -12.33 0.85 -5.08
CA ILE A 58 -10.97 0.78 -5.62
C ILE A 58 -10.00 1.53 -4.69
N MET A 59 -10.32 2.78 -4.34
CA MET A 59 -9.49 3.61 -3.47
C MET A 59 -9.32 3.02 -2.07
N LEU A 60 -10.37 2.44 -1.50
CA LEU A 60 -10.31 1.79 -0.20
C LEU A 60 -9.39 0.57 -0.24
N LEU A 61 -9.60 -0.33 -1.21
CA LEU A 61 -8.81 -1.56 -1.31
C LEU A 61 -7.32 -1.25 -1.54
N ASP A 62 -7.04 -0.38 -2.49
CA ASP A 62 -5.68 -0.04 -2.89
C ASP A 62 -5.00 0.84 -1.85
N GLY A 63 -5.74 1.78 -1.23
CA GLY A 63 -5.23 2.64 -0.17
C GLY A 63 -4.86 1.86 1.09
N CYS A 64 -5.72 0.94 1.54
CA CYS A 64 -5.41 0.05 2.67
C CYS A 64 -4.23 -0.88 2.36
N PHE A 65 -4.14 -1.41 1.13
CA PHE A 65 -2.99 -2.20 0.71
C PHE A 65 -1.67 -1.41 0.80
N ILE A 66 -1.64 -0.19 0.26
CA ILE A 66 -0.45 0.67 0.27
C ILE A 66 -0.04 1.02 1.71
N LEU A 67 -1.01 1.39 2.56
CA LEU A 67 -0.74 1.77 3.94
C LEU A 67 -0.17 0.60 4.75
N GLU A 68 -0.79 -0.58 4.65
CA GLU A 68 -0.28 -1.79 5.33
C GLU A 68 1.11 -2.17 4.82
N LEU A 69 1.34 -2.06 3.51
CA LEU A 69 2.65 -2.28 2.92
C LEU A 69 3.70 -1.34 3.52
N PHE A 70 3.40 -0.06 3.63
CA PHE A 70 4.33 0.90 4.24
C PHE A 70 4.58 0.60 5.72
N VAL A 71 3.54 0.25 6.48
CA VAL A 71 3.65 -0.10 7.90
C VAL A 71 4.53 -1.35 8.08
N ARG A 72 4.30 -2.42 7.32
CA ARG A 72 5.12 -3.64 7.36
C ARG A 72 6.56 -3.39 6.94
N CYS A 73 6.78 -2.56 5.92
CA CYS A 73 8.12 -2.14 5.51
C CYS A 73 8.84 -1.39 6.62
N HIS A 74 8.17 -0.45 7.27
CA HIS A 74 8.74 0.33 8.36
C HIS A 74 9.06 -0.56 9.58
N ALA A 75 8.18 -1.50 9.91
CA ALA A 75 8.35 -2.42 11.04
C ALA A 75 9.25 -3.63 10.73
N ASN A 76 9.77 -3.76 9.51
CA ASN A 76 10.52 -4.93 9.03
C ASN A 76 9.79 -6.27 9.26
N VAL A 77 8.47 -6.28 9.12
CA VAL A 77 7.65 -7.50 9.26
C VAL A 77 7.71 -8.28 7.95
N GLU A 78 8.28 -9.48 7.95
CA GLU A 78 8.43 -10.32 6.74
C GLU A 78 7.52 -11.55 6.73
N VAL A 79 6.67 -11.69 7.75
CA VAL A 79 5.71 -12.79 7.89
C VAL A 79 4.29 -12.28 7.75
N ASN A 80 3.39 -13.14 7.29
CA ASN A 80 1.96 -12.87 7.24
C ASN A 80 1.29 -13.21 8.58
N GLU A 81 -0.03 -13.09 8.62
CA GLU A 81 -0.89 -13.31 9.78
C GLU A 81 -0.82 -14.78 10.28
N ASP A 82 -0.53 -15.72 9.38
CA ASP A 82 -0.36 -17.15 9.68
C ASP A 82 1.08 -17.53 10.12
N GLY A 83 1.97 -16.53 10.27
CA GLY A 83 3.38 -16.74 10.59
C GLY A 83 4.22 -17.30 9.43
N GLN A 84 3.68 -17.37 8.22
CA GLN A 84 4.38 -17.80 7.02
C GLN A 84 5.12 -16.61 6.36
N PRO A 85 6.18 -16.84 5.57
CA PRO A 85 6.85 -15.76 4.84
C PRO A 85 5.87 -15.00 3.95
N ASP A 86 5.78 -13.69 4.12
CA ASP A 86 4.86 -12.85 3.35
C ASP A 86 5.28 -12.83 1.86
N PRO A 87 4.48 -13.38 0.93
CA PRO A 87 4.78 -13.40 -0.50
C PRO A 87 5.17 -12.04 -1.10
N VAL A 88 4.57 -10.95 -0.60
CA VAL A 88 4.83 -9.58 -1.10
C VAL A 88 6.20 -9.07 -0.64
N ARG A 89 6.63 -9.49 0.57
CA ARG A 89 7.93 -9.10 1.15
C ARG A 89 9.00 -10.17 1.01
N LYS A 90 8.66 -11.35 0.51
CA LYS A 90 9.59 -12.46 0.36
C LYS A 90 10.73 -12.14 -0.60
N SER A 91 10.56 -11.27 -1.59
CA SER A 91 11.60 -10.97 -2.58
C SER A 91 11.93 -9.49 -2.64
N ALA A 92 13.22 -9.15 -2.65
CA ALA A 92 13.66 -7.78 -2.88
C ALA A 92 13.26 -7.25 -4.26
N TRP A 93 13.14 -8.13 -5.26
CA TRP A 93 12.67 -7.77 -6.59
C TRP A 93 11.18 -7.40 -6.61
N MET A 94 10.34 -8.15 -5.87
CA MET A 94 8.92 -7.78 -5.68
C MET A 94 8.79 -6.42 -4.99
N ILE A 95 9.70 -6.18 -4.03
CA ILE A 95 10.11 -4.87 -3.49
C ILE A 95 10.04 -3.73 -4.50
N THR A 96 11.09 -3.80 -5.32
CA THR A 96 11.44 -2.83 -6.33
C THR A 96 10.39 -2.73 -7.43
N ALA A 97 9.78 -3.84 -7.82
CA ALA A 97 8.66 -3.83 -8.77
C ALA A 97 7.47 -3.04 -8.23
N LEU A 98 7.11 -3.21 -6.96
CA LEU A 98 6.05 -2.43 -6.32
C LEU A 98 6.43 -0.95 -6.13
N GLN A 99 7.67 -0.65 -5.78
CA GLN A 99 8.15 0.74 -5.73
C GLN A 99 8.04 1.42 -7.10
N HIS A 100 8.43 0.72 -8.16
CA HIS A 100 8.29 1.23 -9.52
C HIS A 100 6.82 1.43 -9.89
N ASP A 101 5.98 0.41 -9.68
CA ASP A 101 4.55 0.43 -10.00
C ASP A 101 3.79 1.54 -9.26
N LEU A 102 4.06 1.72 -7.96
CA LEU A 102 3.48 2.81 -7.16
C LEU A 102 4.05 4.19 -7.49
N GLY A 103 5.23 4.25 -8.10
CA GLY A 103 5.83 5.49 -8.59
C GLY A 103 5.23 5.97 -9.92
N LEU A 104 4.64 5.07 -10.71
CA LEU A 104 3.98 5.43 -11.98
C LEU A 104 2.73 6.27 -11.70
N LEU A 105 2.63 7.42 -12.37
CA LEU A 105 1.52 8.38 -12.22
C LEU A 105 0.15 7.74 -12.48
N GLU A 106 0.07 6.78 -13.39
CA GLU A 106 -1.17 6.09 -13.79
C GLU A 106 -1.78 5.25 -12.67
N ASN A 107 -0.97 4.77 -11.73
CA ASN A 107 -1.41 3.91 -10.62
C ASN A 107 -1.52 4.67 -9.29
N GLN A 108 -1.45 6.00 -9.31
CA GLN A 108 -1.45 6.78 -8.07
C GLN A 108 -2.86 6.98 -7.52
N ILE A 109 -2.99 6.71 -6.22
CA ILE A 109 -4.08 7.20 -5.39
C ILE A 109 -3.67 8.58 -4.86
N PRO A 110 -4.58 9.58 -4.86
CA PRO A 110 -4.27 10.88 -4.31
C PRO A 110 -3.82 10.77 -2.85
N PHE A 111 -2.70 11.41 -2.50
CA PHE A 111 -2.06 11.20 -1.20
C PHE A 111 -2.97 11.48 0.00
N PHE A 112 -3.90 12.43 -0.11
CA PHE A 112 -4.85 12.74 0.96
C PHE A 112 -5.81 11.58 1.28
N ILE A 113 -6.11 10.70 0.32
CA ILE A 113 -6.89 9.47 0.55
C ILE A 113 -6.14 8.56 1.53
N LEU A 114 -4.83 8.38 1.33
CA LEU A 114 -3.98 7.59 2.21
C LEU A 114 -3.91 8.20 3.61
N VAL A 115 -3.78 9.52 3.70
CA VAL A 115 -3.79 10.25 4.98
C VAL A 115 -5.11 10.01 5.71
N ARG A 116 -6.25 10.18 5.02
CA ARG A 116 -7.57 10.02 5.62
C ARG A 116 -7.83 8.61 6.14
N LEU A 117 -7.52 7.59 5.33
CA LEU A 117 -7.65 6.19 5.74
C LEU A 117 -6.79 5.90 6.96
N TYR A 118 -5.54 6.37 6.94
CA TYR A 118 -4.62 6.15 8.05
C TYR A 118 -5.11 6.80 9.34
N GLU A 119 -5.66 8.01 9.30
CA GLU A 119 -6.25 8.67 10.48
C GLU A 119 -7.43 7.92 11.09
N ILE A 120 -8.27 7.30 10.25
CA ILE A 120 -9.45 6.55 10.71
C ILE A 120 -9.02 5.25 11.39
N VAL A 121 -8.09 4.56 10.74
CA VAL A 121 -7.67 3.21 11.09
C VAL A 121 -6.72 3.22 12.26
N LYS A 122 -5.77 4.17 12.36
CA LYS A 122 -4.73 4.16 13.38
C LYS A 122 -5.29 4.13 14.83
N PRO A 123 -4.74 3.27 15.72
CA PRO A 123 -5.17 3.25 17.11
C PRO A 123 -4.68 4.51 17.83
N ARG A 124 -5.46 4.98 18.82
CA ARG A 124 -5.15 6.16 19.66
C ARG A 124 -3.89 6.02 20.56
N ALA A 125 -3.03 5.01 20.37
CA ALA A 125 -2.14 4.53 21.43
C ALA A 125 -0.68 4.14 21.07
N THR A 126 -0.16 4.32 19.85
CA THR A 126 1.27 4.01 19.57
C THR A 126 1.98 5.07 18.72
N LYS A 127 3.32 5.11 18.80
CA LYS A 127 4.20 6.13 18.18
C LYS A 127 3.72 6.51 16.77
N ASN A 128 3.30 7.77 16.64
CA ASN A 128 2.61 8.25 15.46
C ASN A 128 3.58 8.60 14.32
N TYR A 129 3.86 7.65 13.42
CA TYR A 129 4.47 7.97 12.13
C TYR A 129 3.46 8.67 11.22
N SER A 130 3.91 9.62 10.39
CA SER A 130 3.08 10.21 9.34
C SER A 130 3.07 9.32 8.11
N VAL A 131 2.00 9.35 7.30
CA VAL A 131 1.96 8.62 6.02
C VAL A 131 3.15 9.01 5.13
N ALA A 132 3.56 10.29 5.16
CA ALA A 132 4.72 10.77 4.43
C ALA A 132 6.02 10.09 4.91
N SER A 133 6.24 9.98 6.22
CA SER A 133 7.43 9.31 6.77
C SER A 133 7.47 7.81 6.41
N LEU A 134 6.31 7.15 6.42
CA LEU A 134 6.16 5.75 6.04
C LEU A 134 6.45 5.57 4.53
N ALA A 135 5.91 6.44 3.68
CA ALA A 135 6.14 6.45 2.25
C ALA A 135 7.62 6.71 1.92
N LEU A 136 8.24 7.73 2.52
CA LEU A 136 9.67 8.03 2.33
C LEU A 136 10.54 6.83 2.71
N LYS A 137 10.21 6.16 3.82
CA LYS A 137 10.94 4.94 4.21
C LYS A 137 10.74 3.80 3.23
N PHE A 138 9.53 3.66 2.68
CA PHE A 138 9.21 2.66 1.66
C PHE A 138 10.00 2.89 0.36
N PHE A 139 10.08 4.13 -0.12
CA PHE A 139 10.76 4.47 -1.38
C PHE A 139 12.28 4.67 -1.24
N ASP A 140 12.82 4.69 -0.02
CA ASP A 140 14.26 4.76 0.22
C ASP A 140 14.99 3.55 -0.40
N PRO A 141 15.89 3.77 -1.39
CA PRO A 141 16.66 2.71 -2.05
C PRO A 141 17.51 1.87 -1.09
N LEU A 142 17.83 2.40 0.10
CA LEU A 142 18.68 1.74 1.10
C LEU A 142 17.88 0.88 2.09
N SER A 143 16.54 0.88 2.04
CA SER A 143 15.69 0.17 3.00
C SER A 143 15.67 -1.35 2.83
N ARG A 144 16.16 -1.90 1.71
CA ARG A 144 16.30 -3.35 1.50
C ARG A 144 17.74 -3.71 1.12
N LYS A 145 18.45 -4.40 2.00
CA LYS A 145 19.69 -5.10 1.61
C LYS A 145 19.29 -6.34 0.80
N PRO A 146 19.75 -6.51 -0.45
CA PRO A 146 19.50 -7.73 -1.20
C PRO A 146 20.12 -8.90 -0.44
N ARG A 147 19.35 -9.99 -0.28
CA ARG A 147 19.90 -11.23 0.28
C ARG A 147 21.01 -11.75 -0.66
N PRO A 148 21.99 -12.51 -0.15
CA PRO A 148 23.10 -13.01 -0.97
C PRO A 148 22.62 -13.71 -2.25
N GLU A 149 21.52 -14.45 -2.15
CA GLU A 149 20.87 -15.20 -3.24
C GLU A 149 20.18 -14.30 -4.29
N GLU A 150 19.87 -13.05 -3.97
CA GLU A 150 19.16 -12.11 -4.86
C GLU A 150 20.10 -11.21 -5.65
N LYS A 151 21.39 -11.17 -5.31
CA LYS A 151 22.39 -10.33 -5.99
C LYS A 151 22.58 -10.74 -7.45
N ASP A 152 22.54 -12.03 -7.73
CA ASP A 152 22.71 -12.57 -9.08
C ASP A 152 21.50 -12.23 -9.97
N GLN A 153 20.29 -12.21 -9.40
CA GLN A 153 19.06 -11.81 -10.11
C GLN A 153 18.99 -10.29 -10.32
N LEU A 154 19.52 -9.48 -9.39
CA LEU A 154 19.49 -8.02 -9.49
C LEU A 154 20.34 -7.51 -10.67
N GLY A 155 21.49 -8.16 -10.94
CA GLY A 155 22.34 -7.86 -12.10
C GLY A 155 21.64 -8.14 -13.43
N VAL A 156 20.89 -9.24 -13.52
CA VAL A 156 20.12 -9.60 -14.72
C VAL A 156 18.98 -8.60 -14.97
N ASN A 157 18.29 -8.17 -13.91
CA ASN A 157 17.19 -7.21 -14.00
C ASN A 157 17.67 -5.78 -14.32
N LEU A 158 18.81 -5.35 -13.78
CA LEU A 158 19.40 -4.04 -14.12
C LEU A 158 19.81 -4.01 -15.60
N TYR A 159 20.35 -5.11 -16.11
CA TYR A 159 20.68 -5.26 -17.54
C TYR A 159 19.43 -5.19 -18.42
N GLN A 160 18.32 -5.83 -18.04
CA GLN A 160 17.04 -5.76 -18.76
C GLN A 160 16.37 -4.38 -18.70
N LEU A 161 16.50 -3.66 -17.59
CA LEU A 161 16.01 -2.30 -17.42
C LEU A 161 16.81 -1.32 -18.30
N ILE A 162 18.14 -1.43 -18.31
CA ILE A 162 19.01 -0.61 -19.18
C ILE A 162 18.69 -0.87 -20.66
N LYS A 163 18.41 -2.12 -21.03
CA LYS A 163 18.08 -2.51 -22.42
C LYS A 163 16.71 -2.00 -22.91
N HIS A 164 15.84 -1.51 -22.03
CA HIS A 164 14.58 -0.87 -22.41
C HIS A 164 14.70 0.66 -22.50
N ILE A 165 15.76 1.24 -21.94
CA ILE A 165 15.96 2.69 -21.85
C ILE A 165 16.96 3.20 -22.91
N LEU A 166 17.82 2.32 -23.46
CA LEU A 166 18.75 2.58 -24.56
C LEU A 166 18.35 1.80 -25.81
#